data_AF-A0A8T4Q3M0-F1
#
_entry.id   AF-A0A8T4Q3M0-F1
#
_cell.length_a   1.000
_cell.length_b   1.000
_cell.length_c   1.000
_cell.angle_alpha   90.00
_cell.angle_beta   90.00
_cell.angle_gamma   90.00
#
_symmetry.space_group_name_H-M   'P 1'
#
loop_
_entity.id
_entity.type
_entity.pdbx_description
1 polymer ?
#
loop_
_entity_poly.entity_id
_entity_poly.type
_entity_poly.pdbx_seq_one_letter_code
_entity_poly.pdbx_strand_id
1 'polypeptide(L)'
;MELFGKKISGPFTIGSGIVTTNIGIIAKFAREIPQVGVLTTKSIGLAPKPGNIEPIFADLPEKNTFINAVGLGNPGFEAFRAEAEKIYPLKNRFLLVSIFDSSPEGLVKIAKGLEGIADGFELNFSCPHAEKGYGIHIGTSCELTGRYTKKLKDQVSKPIIVKMTPNVENYSEIVEGALNAGADGITAINTIGPADNEVLSHGKGGVSGSFVKPRALECVKITREVADRLGKKIPIIGMGGIMDADDVRQFRDAGATIFGVGSALTGLDTSSIKKYFAAMDKDLQGNQNSCASIVIKQKLMQYSPFKITEIRQVDHDLKIFYFDRAIPHARPGHYVFAWLKGVAEKPFSLAHNNPVMLVVRAVGPFTKKMFELKVGGTVMMRGPYGTAYPEMKDSVLVGGGTGVAPLFFLASQQLPSAVFIGGRTANQLLLKDEFSKICMTFVSTDDGSEGFKGYVTDLLAGKLKSGLKIRSFSTAGPEIMMKKAADIAANYLPEDKILLSTERYYKCGVGICGVCECNGYRTCIDGPIMTAASVAPDFGRVHRDKTGKVLHF
;
A
#
# COMPACT_ATOMS: atom_id res chain seq x y z
N MET A 1 4.10 10.07 27.13
CA MET A 1 3.16 11.21 27.09
C MET A 1 1.73 10.69 27.16
N GLU A 2 0.74 11.55 27.16
CA GLU A 2 -0.68 11.19 27.27
C GLU A 2 -1.51 11.93 26.21
N LEU A 3 -2.59 11.30 25.75
CA LEU A 3 -3.56 11.86 24.83
C LEU A 3 -4.96 11.40 25.27
N PHE A 4 -5.83 12.35 25.62
CA PHE A 4 -7.20 12.09 26.13
C PHE A 4 -7.27 11.04 27.27
N GLY A 5 -6.45 11.18 28.31
CA GLY A 5 -6.41 10.21 29.42
C GLY A 5 -5.63 8.92 29.12
N LYS A 6 -5.22 8.68 27.86
CA LYS A 6 -4.52 7.45 27.46
C LYS A 6 -3.03 7.68 27.26
N LYS A 7 -2.20 6.87 27.94
CA LYS A 7 -0.75 6.83 27.73
C LYS A 7 -0.40 6.40 26.32
N ILE A 8 0.38 7.21 25.61
CA ILE A 8 0.96 6.89 24.30
C ILE A 8 2.49 6.93 24.33
N SER A 9 3.09 6.13 23.45
CA SER A 9 4.53 5.88 23.40
C SER A 9 5.37 6.99 22.76
N GLY A 10 4.79 7.80 21.88
CA GLY A 10 5.49 8.89 21.19
C GLY A 10 4.53 9.86 20.49
N PRO A 11 5.01 11.02 20.04
CA PRO A 11 4.18 12.12 19.56
C PRO A 11 3.77 12.00 18.09
N PHE A 12 4.13 10.92 17.40
CA PHE A 12 3.87 10.78 15.97
C PHE A 12 2.56 10.05 15.67
N THR A 13 1.93 10.46 14.57
CA THR A 13 0.93 9.69 13.85
C THR A 13 1.35 9.52 12.39
N ILE A 14 0.67 8.64 11.68
CA ILE A 14 0.68 8.59 10.22
C ILE A 14 -0.68 9.08 9.73
N GLY A 15 -0.70 9.96 8.74
CA GLY A 15 -1.95 10.57 8.27
C GLY A 15 -2.97 9.54 7.77
N SER A 16 -4.25 9.70 8.15
CA SER A 16 -5.35 8.81 7.76
C SER A 16 -5.24 8.37 6.30
N GLY A 17 -5.17 7.05 6.10
CA GLY A 17 -5.17 6.47 4.78
C GLY A 17 -3.82 6.37 4.07
N ILE A 18 -2.72 6.64 4.76
CA ILE A 18 -1.33 6.43 4.33
C ILE A 18 -0.73 5.33 5.22
N VAL A 19 -0.07 4.33 4.64
CA VAL A 19 0.63 3.20 5.31
C VAL A 19 -0.22 2.36 6.27
N THR A 20 -0.68 2.90 7.40
CA THR A 20 -1.53 2.28 8.44
C THR A 20 -2.98 2.11 7.98
N THR A 21 -3.18 1.51 6.81
CA THR A 21 -4.50 1.40 6.15
C THR A 21 -5.24 0.10 6.44
N ASN A 22 -4.50 -1.01 6.64
CA ASN A 22 -5.04 -2.33 6.96
C ASN A 22 -4.58 -2.79 8.35
N ILE A 23 -5.39 -3.62 9.01
CA ILE A 23 -5.20 -4.03 10.41
C ILE A 23 -3.86 -4.74 10.65
N GLY A 24 -3.42 -5.62 9.73
CA GLY A 24 -2.11 -6.27 9.84
C GLY A 24 -0.95 -5.28 9.91
N ILE A 25 -0.97 -4.21 9.08
CA ILE A 25 0.06 -3.16 9.09
C ILE A 25 -0.01 -2.37 10.40
N ILE A 26 -1.21 -2.02 10.86
CA ILE A 26 -1.42 -1.31 12.14
C ILE A 26 -0.82 -2.14 13.30
N ALA A 27 -1.11 -3.45 13.35
CA ALA A 27 -0.57 -4.34 14.37
C ALA A 27 0.96 -4.46 14.31
N LYS A 28 1.54 -4.55 13.11
CA LYS A 28 3.01 -4.57 12.93
C LYS A 28 3.65 -3.25 13.40
N PHE A 29 3.10 -2.12 13.01
CA PHE A 29 3.57 -0.78 13.41
C PHE A 29 3.44 -0.55 14.92
N ALA A 30 2.34 -1.01 15.53
CA ALA A 30 2.14 -0.98 16.98
C ALA A 30 3.22 -1.77 17.75
N ARG A 31 3.75 -2.86 17.18
CA ARG A 31 4.85 -3.62 17.78
C ARG A 31 6.22 -3.01 17.51
N GLU A 32 6.49 -2.58 16.28
CA GLU A 32 7.86 -2.38 15.79
C GLU A 32 8.33 -0.92 15.78
N ILE A 33 7.41 0.07 15.85
CA ILE A 33 7.72 1.50 15.71
C ILE A 33 7.14 2.29 16.90
N PRO A 34 7.86 2.34 18.06
CA PRO A 34 7.34 2.95 19.29
C PRO A 34 7.12 4.47 19.23
N GLN A 35 7.78 5.17 18.31
CA GLN A 35 7.62 6.62 18.12
C GLN A 35 6.22 6.99 17.63
N VAL A 36 5.57 6.11 16.85
CA VAL A 36 4.20 6.30 16.36
C VAL A 36 3.22 5.89 17.46
N GLY A 37 2.90 6.85 18.35
CA GLY A 37 2.02 6.64 19.48
C GLY A 37 0.53 6.70 19.14
N VAL A 38 0.17 7.38 18.05
CA VAL A 38 -1.20 7.41 17.50
C VAL A 38 -1.20 6.64 16.18
N LEU A 39 -2.13 5.69 16.04
CA LEU A 39 -2.29 4.86 14.86
C LEU A 39 -3.60 5.24 14.18
N THR A 40 -3.53 6.15 13.21
CA THR A 40 -4.70 6.57 12.45
C THR A 40 -4.99 5.60 11.30
N THR A 41 -6.24 5.15 11.19
CA THR A 41 -6.68 4.21 10.15
C THR A 41 -6.90 4.87 8.79
N LYS A 42 -7.18 4.08 7.73
CA LYS A 42 -7.92 4.56 6.56
C LYS A 42 -9.33 5.00 7.01
N SER A 43 -9.92 5.99 6.33
CA SER A 43 -11.31 6.39 6.54
C SER A 43 -12.27 5.23 6.26
N ILE A 44 -13.05 4.81 7.25
CA ILE A 44 -14.04 3.73 7.17
C ILE A 44 -15.43 4.31 6.94
N GLY A 45 -16.19 3.70 6.02
CA GLY A 45 -17.60 4.01 5.77
C GLY A 45 -18.49 2.80 6.02
N LEU A 46 -19.82 2.97 5.98
CA LEU A 46 -20.78 1.87 6.20
C LEU A 46 -20.59 0.72 5.21
N ALA A 47 -20.47 1.03 3.91
CA ALA A 47 -20.34 0.06 2.83
C ALA A 47 -18.89 -0.03 2.29
N PRO A 48 -18.43 -1.21 1.84
CA PRO A 48 -17.14 -1.36 1.18
C PRO A 48 -17.05 -0.48 -0.07
N LYS A 49 -15.91 0.18 -0.28
CA LYS A 49 -15.61 0.93 -1.51
C LYS A 49 -14.31 0.44 -2.13
N PRO A 50 -14.27 0.17 -3.46
CA PRO A 50 -13.04 -0.19 -4.14
C PRO A 50 -12.08 1.00 -4.33
N GLY A 51 -12.58 2.23 -4.19
CA GLY A 51 -11.86 3.43 -4.60
C GLY A 51 -11.79 3.57 -6.13
N ASN A 52 -10.97 4.52 -6.59
CA ASN A 52 -10.74 4.76 -8.01
C ASN A 52 -9.85 3.67 -8.63
N ILE A 53 -9.91 3.57 -9.96
CA ILE A 53 -9.02 2.74 -10.79
C ILE A 53 -7.62 3.38 -10.81
N GLU A 54 -6.57 2.58 -11.01
CA GLU A 54 -5.19 3.05 -11.06
C GLU A 54 -4.84 3.67 -12.43
N PRO A 55 -3.99 4.71 -12.54
CA PRO A 55 -3.17 5.31 -11.48
C PRO A 55 -3.95 6.20 -10.51
N ILE A 56 -3.72 6.01 -9.21
CA ILE A 56 -4.35 6.78 -8.11
C ILE A 56 -3.36 7.71 -7.37
N PHE A 57 -2.08 7.69 -7.73
CA PHE A 57 -1.01 8.42 -7.05
C PHE A 57 0.13 8.72 -8.03
N ALA A 58 0.68 9.93 -8.02
CA ALA A 58 1.76 10.35 -8.91
C ALA A 58 2.68 11.40 -8.25
N ASP A 59 3.94 11.47 -8.69
CA ASP A 59 4.85 12.57 -8.35
C ASP A 59 4.41 13.87 -9.04
N LEU A 60 4.62 15.00 -8.38
CA LEU A 60 4.60 16.33 -9.01
C LEU A 60 6.05 16.84 -9.25
N PRO A 61 6.25 17.96 -9.97
CA PRO A 61 7.58 18.53 -10.20
C PRO A 61 8.35 18.87 -8.91
N GLU A 62 7.64 19.34 -7.89
CA GLU A 62 8.19 19.77 -6.61
C GLU A 62 8.69 18.59 -5.77
N LYS A 63 9.80 18.80 -5.06
CA LYS A 63 10.42 17.79 -4.18
C LYS A 63 9.41 17.24 -3.17
N ASN A 64 9.42 15.92 -2.99
CA ASN A 64 8.53 15.17 -2.07
C ASN A 64 7.06 15.62 -2.13
N THR A 65 6.57 16.01 -3.31
CA THR A 65 5.21 16.49 -3.52
C THR A 65 4.49 15.54 -4.46
N PHE A 66 3.27 15.17 -4.08
CA PHE A 66 2.51 14.10 -4.73
C PHE A 66 1.04 14.46 -4.83
N ILE A 67 0.40 14.03 -5.92
CA ILE A 67 -1.04 14.15 -6.13
C ILE A 67 -1.72 12.78 -6.02
N ASN A 68 -2.92 12.73 -5.43
CA ASN A 68 -3.65 11.49 -5.20
C ASN A 68 -5.15 11.58 -5.52
N ALA A 69 -5.71 10.48 -5.99
CA ALA A 69 -7.14 10.31 -6.20
C ALA A 69 -7.58 8.89 -5.80
N VAL A 70 -7.45 8.55 -4.50
CA VAL A 70 -7.74 7.18 -4.00
C VAL A 70 -9.24 6.83 -4.00
N GLY A 71 -10.13 7.81 -3.91
CA GLY A 71 -11.59 7.60 -3.97
C GLY A 71 -12.21 6.92 -2.73
N LEU A 72 -11.67 7.15 -1.53
CA LEU A 72 -12.15 6.57 -0.26
C LEU A 72 -12.27 5.03 -0.26
N GLY A 73 -11.35 4.34 -0.96
CA GLY A 73 -11.27 2.88 -0.93
C GLY A 73 -11.06 2.35 0.49
N ASN A 74 -11.97 1.48 0.95
CA ASN A 74 -12.03 0.94 2.31
C ASN A 74 -12.87 -0.36 2.34
N PRO A 75 -12.63 -1.28 3.30
CA PRO A 75 -13.30 -2.59 3.33
C PRO A 75 -14.75 -2.55 3.87
N GLY A 76 -15.25 -1.38 4.29
CA GLY A 76 -16.53 -1.21 4.96
C GLY A 76 -16.47 -1.51 6.47
N PHE A 77 -17.44 -0.96 7.19
CA PHE A 77 -17.56 -1.03 8.66
C PHE A 77 -17.43 -2.46 9.22
N GLU A 78 -18.22 -3.42 8.70
CA GLU A 78 -18.28 -4.78 9.25
C GLU A 78 -16.95 -5.53 9.12
N ALA A 79 -16.31 -5.45 7.94
CA ALA A 79 -15.04 -6.12 7.70
C ALA A 79 -13.91 -5.48 8.51
N PHE A 80 -13.90 -4.14 8.62
CA PHE A 80 -12.96 -3.43 9.49
C PHE A 80 -13.11 -3.85 10.95
N ARG A 81 -14.35 -3.89 11.47
CA ARG A 81 -14.66 -4.27 12.86
C ARG A 81 -14.11 -5.66 13.19
N ALA A 82 -14.47 -6.67 12.38
CA ALA A 82 -14.09 -8.07 12.60
C ALA A 82 -12.57 -8.32 12.53
N GLU A 83 -11.79 -7.43 11.89
CA GLU A 83 -10.33 -7.46 11.95
C GLU A 83 -9.78 -6.68 13.15
N ALA A 84 -10.29 -5.47 13.41
CA ALA A 84 -9.82 -4.60 14.48
C ALA A 84 -10.01 -5.20 15.89
N GLU A 85 -11.11 -5.93 16.10
CA GLU A 85 -11.38 -6.73 17.32
C GLU A 85 -10.24 -7.69 17.69
N LYS A 86 -9.48 -8.18 16.70
CA LYS A 86 -8.38 -9.14 16.92
C LYS A 86 -7.10 -8.50 17.48
N ILE A 87 -6.99 -7.16 17.43
CA ILE A 87 -5.77 -6.44 17.82
C ILE A 87 -5.99 -5.39 18.91
N TYR A 88 -7.23 -5.02 19.18
CA TYR A 88 -7.59 -4.08 20.24
C TYR A 88 -7.72 -4.81 21.60
N PRO A 89 -7.29 -4.23 22.74
CA PRO A 89 -6.67 -2.91 22.90
C PRO A 89 -5.16 -2.90 22.61
N LEU A 90 -4.72 -1.85 21.91
CA LEU A 90 -3.28 -1.63 21.64
C LEU A 90 -2.60 -0.96 22.85
N LYS A 91 -1.62 -1.66 23.45
CA LYS A 91 -0.84 -1.20 24.61
C LYS A 91 0.04 0.01 24.27
N ASN A 92 -0.04 1.07 25.07
CA ASN A 92 0.70 2.32 24.87
C ASN A 92 0.50 2.95 23.47
N ARG A 93 -0.67 2.77 22.85
CA ARG A 93 -1.07 3.37 21.57
C ARG A 93 -2.48 3.94 21.66
N PHE A 94 -2.75 4.95 20.84
CA PHE A 94 -4.09 5.47 20.60
C PHE A 94 -4.54 5.07 19.19
N LEU A 95 -5.51 4.17 19.09
CA LEU A 95 -6.14 3.78 17.82
C LEU A 95 -7.19 4.83 17.43
N LEU A 96 -6.82 5.69 16.50
CA LEU A 96 -7.67 6.77 15.98
C LEU A 96 -8.37 6.29 14.71
N VAL A 97 -9.65 5.92 14.83
CA VAL A 97 -10.39 5.41 13.68
C VAL A 97 -10.93 6.58 12.86
N SER A 98 -10.39 6.77 11.66
CA SER A 98 -10.88 7.75 10.70
C SER A 98 -12.19 7.24 10.10
N ILE A 99 -13.22 8.07 10.05
CA ILE A 99 -14.57 7.69 9.59
C ILE A 99 -15.15 8.73 8.62
N PHE A 100 -16.00 8.29 7.70
CA PHE A 100 -16.73 9.15 6.77
C PHE A 100 -18.13 8.60 6.47
N ASP A 101 -19.10 9.50 6.31
CA ASP A 101 -20.40 9.25 5.70
C ASP A 101 -20.94 10.59 5.14
N SER A 102 -21.97 10.54 4.30
CA SER A 102 -22.69 11.72 3.80
C SER A 102 -23.81 12.19 4.73
N SER A 103 -24.07 11.47 5.83
CA SER A 103 -25.10 11.77 6.83
C SER A 103 -24.51 11.74 8.26
N PRO A 104 -25.01 12.58 9.18
CA PRO A 104 -24.64 12.50 10.60
C PRO A 104 -24.99 11.15 11.24
N GLU A 105 -26.14 10.58 10.86
CA GLU A 105 -26.67 9.30 11.32
C GLU A 105 -25.75 8.13 10.92
N GLY A 106 -25.22 8.15 9.69
CA GLY A 106 -24.26 7.16 9.22
C GLY A 106 -22.96 7.20 10.01
N LEU A 107 -22.43 8.40 10.27
CA LEU A 107 -21.25 8.57 11.13
C LEU A 107 -21.50 8.07 12.57
N VAL A 108 -22.65 8.40 13.19
CA VAL A 108 -23.01 7.90 14.53
C VAL A 108 -23.11 6.37 14.54
N LYS A 109 -23.71 5.76 13.50
CA LYS A 109 -23.81 4.30 13.38
C LYS A 109 -22.44 3.64 13.32
N ILE A 110 -21.51 4.17 12.52
CA ILE A 110 -20.12 3.69 12.47
C ILE A 110 -19.45 3.86 13.84
N ALA A 111 -19.49 5.05 14.42
CA ALA A 111 -18.78 5.37 15.65
C ALA A 111 -19.26 4.51 16.84
N LYS A 112 -20.59 4.39 17.06
CA LYS A 112 -21.15 3.51 18.09
C LYS A 112 -20.75 2.04 17.87
N GLY A 113 -20.80 1.56 16.63
CA GLY A 113 -20.43 0.19 16.30
C GLY A 113 -18.94 -0.14 16.46
N LEU A 114 -18.07 0.88 16.56
CA LEU A 114 -16.63 0.74 16.77
C LEU A 114 -16.17 1.21 18.16
N GLU A 115 -17.08 1.65 19.03
CA GLU A 115 -16.74 2.30 20.31
C GLU A 115 -15.95 1.38 21.27
N GLY A 116 -16.24 0.07 21.24
CA GLY A 116 -15.50 -0.94 22.00
C GLY A 116 -14.09 -1.25 21.47
N ILE A 117 -13.74 -0.78 20.26
CA ILE A 117 -12.48 -1.08 19.55
C ILE A 117 -11.76 0.15 19.01
N ALA A 118 -12.11 1.34 19.50
CA ALA A 118 -11.47 2.61 19.15
C ALA A 118 -11.11 3.39 20.42
N ASP A 119 -10.01 4.14 20.37
CA ASP A 119 -9.66 5.08 21.43
C ASP A 119 -10.23 6.48 21.16
N GLY A 120 -10.47 6.81 19.88
CA GLY A 120 -11.13 8.04 19.42
C GLY A 120 -11.46 7.96 17.92
N PHE A 121 -12.24 8.92 17.45
CA PHE A 121 -12.69 9.00 16.05
C PHE A 121 -12.18 10.25 15.34
N GLU A 122 -11.69 10.10 14.11
CA GLU A 122 -11.32 11.22 13.24
C GLU A 122 -12.43 11.44 12.20
N LEU A 123 -13.14 12.56 12.27
CA LEU A 123 -14.14 12.97 11.28
C LEU A 123 -13.45 13.49 10.01
N ASN A 124 -13.55 12.71 8.93
CA ASN A 124 -12.91 13.03 7.65
C ASN A 124 -13.93 13.55 6.63
N PHE A 125 -14.12 14.87 6.59
CA PHE A 125 -15.08 15.54 5.70
C PHE A 125 -14.60 15.72 4.24
N SER A 126 -13.78 14.80 3.73
CA SER A 126 -13.37 14.77 2.32
C SER A 126 -14.44 14.23 1.36
N CYS A 127 -15.59 13.77 1.88
CA CYS A 127 -16.73 13.38 1.04
C CYS A 127 -17.35 14.63 0.37
N PRO A 128 -17.48 14.68 -0.98
CA PRO A 128 -17.95 15.87 -1.70
C PRO A 128 -19.45 16.19 -1.56
N HIS A 129 -20.22 15.34 -0.90
CA HIS A 129 -21.66 15.50 -0.76
C HIS A 129 -22.08 15.31 0.69
N ALA A 130 -22.72 16.35 1.24
CA ALA A 130 -23.70 16.19 2.29
C ALA A 130 -24.96 15.48 1.73
N GLU A 131 -25.98 15.32 2.57
CA GLU A 131 -27.27 14.69 2.25
C GLU A 131 -27.92 15.25 0.97
N LYS A 132 -28.75 14.42 0.31
CA LYS A 132 -29.38 14.67 -1.00
C LYS A 132 -29.82 16.14 -1.18
N GLY A 133 -29.15 16.84 -2.11
CA GLY A 133 -29.51 18.21 -2.52
C GLY A 133 -28.40 19.24 -2.34
N TYR A 134 -27.47 19.03 -1.40
CA TYR A 134 -26.39 19.97 -1.13
C TYR A 134 -25.05 19.45 -1.67
N GLY A 135 -24.63 19.95 -2.84
CA GLY A 135 -23.32 19.71 -3.44
C GLY A 135 -22.16 20.41 -2.73
N ILE A 136 -22.22 20.47 -1.39
CA ILE A 136 -21.27 21.16 -0.52
C ILE A 136 -20.43 20.10 0.20
N HIS A 137 -19.12 20.26 0.17
CA HIS A 137 -18.20 19.51 1.02
C HIS A 137 -18.49 19.85 2.49
N ILE A 138 -18.81 18.86 3.34
CA ILE A 138 -19.20 19.09 4.75
C ILE A 138 -18.19 19.98 5.50
N GLY A 139 -16.89 19.77 5.23
CA GLY A 139 -15.79 20.50 5.85
C GLY A 139 -15.55 21.93 5.33
N THR A 140 -16.34 22.41 4.37
CA THR A 140 -16.27 23.81 3.87
C THR A 140 -17.40 24.69 4.39
N SER A 141 -18.18 24.22 5.38
CA SER A 141 -19.21 24.98 6.07
C SER A 141 -19.05 24.85 7.58
N CYS A 142 -19.05 25.98 8.28
CA CYS A 142 -19.01 26.04 9.74
C CYS A 142 -20.27 25.36 10.35
N GLU A 143 -21.45 25.65 9.80
CA GLU A 143 -22.72 25.06 10.22
C GLU A 143 -22.72 23.53 10.07
N LEU A 144 -22.34 23.01 8.90
CA LEU A 144 -22.32 21.56 8.66
C LEU A 144 -21.25 20.87 9.51
N THR A 145 -20.06 21.45 9.60
CA THR A 145 -18.98 20.96 10.47
C THR A 145 -19.44 20.89 11.93
N GLY A 146 -20.10 21.92 12.43
CA GLY A 146 -20.68 21.97 13.77
C GLY A 146 -21.79 20.93 13.96
N ARG A 147 -22.78 20.87 13.05
CA ARG A 147 -23.91 19.92 13.07
C ARG A 147 -23.43 18.47 13.17
N TYR A 148 -22.47 18.08 12.33
CA TYR A 148 -21.94 16.72 12.26
C TYR A 148 -21.12 16.38 13.51
N THR A 149 -20.29 17.32 13.98
CA THR A 149 -19.48 17.15 15.19
C THR A 149 -20.36 16.99 16.44
N LYS A 150 -21.33 17.89 16.64
CA LYS A 150 -22.24 17.88 17.79
C LYS A 150 -23.06 16.59 17.85
N LYS A 151 -23.60 16.16 16.70
CA LYS A 151 -24.38 14.92 16.59
C LYS A 151 -23.59 13.68 17.05
N LEU A 152 -22.28 13.61 16.76
CA LEU A 152 -21.45 12.52 17.28
C LEU A 152 -21.12 12.69 18.75
N LYS A 153 -20.74 13.90 19.17
CA LYS A 153 -20.35 14.19 20.55
C LYS A 153 -21.47 13.89 21.56
N ASP A 154 -22.73 14.08 21.14
CA ASP A 154 -23.92 13.77 21.94
C ASP A 154 -24.28 12.27 21.99
N GLN A 155 -23.59 11.43 21.21
CA GLN A 155 -23.97 10.04 20.98
C GLN A 155 -22.84 9.03 21.25
N VAL A 156 -21.61 9.50 21.47
CA VAL A 156 -20.40 8.67 21.58
C VAL A 156 -19.54 9.23 22.72
N SER A 157 -19.05 8.36 23.60
CA SER A 157 -18.23 8.72 24.76
C SER A 157 -16.77 9.02 24.42
N LYS A 158 -16.28 8.50 23.29
CA LYS A 158 -14.90 8.63 22.84
C LYS A 158 -14.58 10.02 22.31
N PRO A 159 -13.31 10.48 22.42
CA PRO A 159 -12.82 11.70 21.79
C PRO A 159 -13.14 11.79 20.29
N ILE A 160 -13.68 12.94 19.87
CA ILE A 160 -13.99 13.28 18.48
C ILE A 160 -12.97 14.31 17.99
N ILE A 161 -12.18 13.94 16.99
CA ILE A 161 -11.17 14.80 16.35
C ILE A 161 -11.67 15.18 14.96
N VAL A 162 -11.68 16.46 14.61
CA VAL A 162 -12.16 16.92 13.28
C VAL A 162 -10.97 17.15 12.35
N LYS A 163 -10.97 16.51 11.17
CA LYS A 163 -9.92 16.70 10.16
C LYS A 163 -10.30 17.79 9.17
N MET A 164 -9.64 18.93 9.30
CA MET A 164 -9.92 20.14 8.54
C MET A 164 -9.37 20.09 7.11
N THR A 165 -10.12 20.64 6.18
CA THR A 165 -9.66 20.92 4.81
C THR A 165 -8.96 22.28 4.78
N PRO A 166 -7.82 22.43 4.06
CA PRO A 166 -7.15 23.72 3.90
C PRO A 166 -7.83 24.62 2.84
N ASN A 167 -8.73 24.04 2.03
CA ASN A 167 -9.29 24.61 0.80
C ASN A 167 -10.52 25.50 1.07
N VAL A 168 -10.36 26.43 2.01
CA VAL A 168 -11.40 27.36 2.49
C VAL A 168 -10.77 28.70 2.85
N GLU A 169 -11.52 29.78 2.66
CA GLU A 169 -11.11 31.13 3.08
C GLU A 169 -11.38 31.31 4.57
N ASN A 170 -12.59 30.97 5.04
CA ASN A 170 -13.03 31.12 6.42
C ASN A 170 -12.61 29.96 7.36
N TYR A 171 -11.35 29.51 7.24
CA TYR A 171 -10.80 28.39 8.04
C TYR A 171 -11.01 28.58 9.56
N SER A 172 -10.79 29.80 10.06
CA SER A 172 -10.95 30.17 11.48
C SER A 172 -12.36 29.91 12.02
N GLU A 173 -13.39 30.30 11.25
CA GLU A 173 -14.80 30.11 11.62
C GLU A 173 -15.17 28.62 11.69
N ILE A 174 -14.67 27.82 10.74
CA ILE A 174 -14.95 26.38 10.67
C ILE A 174 -14.30 25.64 11.84
N VAL A 175 -13.09 26.04 12.25
CA VAL A 175 -12.46 25.56 13.49
C VAL A 175 -13.29 25.96 14.71
N GLU A 176 -13.70 27.23 14.82
CA GLU A 176 -14.53 27.71 15.92
C GLU A 176 -15.86 26.93 16.03
N GLY A 177 -16.51 26.67 14.89
CA GLY A 177 -17.72 25.84 14.81
C GLY A 177 -17.50 24.40 15.30
N ALA A 178 -16.42 23.75 14.87
CA ALA A 178 -16.07 22.40 15.35
C ALA A 178 -15.81 22.37 16.86
N LEU A 179 -15.06 23.34 17.38
CA LEU A 179 -14.73 23.42 18.81
C LEU A 179 -15.95 23.78 19.66
N ASN A 180 -16.84 24.64 19.18
CA ASN A 180 -18.10 24.98 19.87
C ASN A 180 -19.12 23.85 19.82
N ALA A 181 -19.07 23.02 18.78
CA ALA A 181 -19.80 21.75 18.71
C ALA A 181 -19.23 20.62 19.60
N GLY A 182 -18.08 20.85 20.27
CA GLY A 182 -17.50 19.92 21.25
C GLY A 182 -16.48 18.94 20.69
N ALA A 183 -15.81 19.25 19.57
CA ALA A 183 -14.62 18.51 19.15
C ALA A 183 -13.53 18.55 20.24
N ASP A 184 -12.98 17.39 20.58
CA ASP A 184 -11.94 17.24 21.59
C ASP A 184 -10.54 17.59 21.04
N GLY A 185 -10.37 17.52 19.71
CA GLY A 185 -9.12 17.88 19.03
C GLY A 185 -9.33 18.18 17.55
N ILE A 186 -8.28 18.71 16.90
CA ILE A 186 -8.29 19.05 15.48
C ILE A 186 -7.11 18.37 14.78
N THR A 187 -7.36 17.82 13.59
CA THR A 187 -6.30 17.42 12.65
C THR A 187 -6.21 18.47 11.54
N ALA A 188 -5.07 19.16 11.45
CA ALA A 188 -4.78 20.18 10.46
C ALA A 188 -3.51 19.78 9.69
N ILE A 189 -3.53 19.42 8.41
CA ILE A 189 -4.61 19.55 7.41
C ILE A 189 -4.83 18.29 6.55
N ASN A 190 -5.92 18.27 5.79
CA ASN A 190 -6.10 17.41 4.63
C ASN A 190 -5.33 17.96 3.40
N THR A 191 -5.40 17.28 2.25
CA THR A 191 -4.71 17.68 1.02
C THR A 191 -5.23 19.00 0.43
N ILE A 192 -4.35 19.76 -0.24
CA ILE A 192 -4.72 20.96 -1.01
C ILE A 192 -5.30 20.55 -2.38
N GLY A 193 -6.24 21.33 -2.92
CA GLY A 193 -6.80 21.15 -4.26
C GLY A 193 -8.31 20.85 -4.25
N PRO A 194 -8.84 20.12 -5.25
CA PRO A 194 -8.11 19.31 -6.22
C PRO A 194 -7.38 20.11 -7.30
N ALA A 195 -6.32 19.53 -7.86
CA ALA A 195 -5.60 20.02 -9.04
C ALA A 195 -5.73 19.02 -10.21
N ASP A 196 -5.62 19.50 -11.44
CA ASP A 196 -5.62 18.68 -12.67
C ASP A 196 -4.31 17.91 -12.85
N ASN A 197 -4.39 16.67 -13.34
CA ASN A 197 -3.25 15.80 -13.60
C ASN A 197 -3.59 14.66 -14.58
N GLU A 198 -2.89 14.58 -15.72
CA GLU A 198 -3.14 13.59 -16.77
C GLU A 198 -2.74 12.13 -16.44
N VAL A 199 -1.97 11.91 -15.37
CA VAL A 199 -1.54 10.57 -14.96
C VAL A 199 -2.63 9.90 -14.13
N LEU A 200 -3.34 10.66 -13.29
CA LEU A 200 -4.45 10.14 -12.51
C LEU A 200 -5.60 9.70 -13.42
N SER A 201 -6.11 8.48 -13.21
CA SER A 201 -7.26 7.97 -13.99
C SER A 201 -8.52 8.83 -13.82
N HIS A 202 -8.60 9.59 -12.73
CA HIS A 202 -9.70 10.48 -12.38
C HIS A 202 -9.49 11.92 -12.89
N GLY A 203 -8.36 12.22 -13.55
CA GLY A 203 -8.00 13.53 -14.10
C GLY A 203 -7.69 14.61 -13.06
N LYS A 204 -8.21 14.50 -11.83
CA LYS A 204 -8.03 15.45 -10.73
C LYS A 204 -7.67 14.74 -9.43
N GLY A 205 -6.92 15.41 -8.55
CA GLY A 205 -6.53 14.85 -7.25
C GLY A 205 -6.08 15.87 -6.21
N GLY A 206 -5.98 15.43 -4.96
CA GLY A 206 -5.48 16.23 -3.84
C GLY A 206 -3.95 16.19 -3.74
N VAL A 207 -3.33 17.36 -3.63
CA VAL A 207 -1.88 17.56 -3.50
C VAL A 207 -1.46 17.42 -2.04
N SER A 208 -0.31 16.79 -1.83
CA SER A 208 0.31 16.48 -0.54
C SER A 208 1.83 16.63 -0.63
N GLY A 209 2.51 16.70 0.52
CA GLY A 209 3.97 16.79 0.58
C GLY A 209 4.49 18.20 0.81
N SER A 210 5.75 18.46 0.47
CA SER A 210 6.43 19.72 0.84
C SER A 210 5.66 20.98 0.40
N PHE A 211 5.01 20.93 -0.77
CA PHE A 211 4.18 22.02 -1.28
C PHE A 211 3.09 22.50 -0.30
N VAL A 212 2.48 21.59 0.47
CA VAL A 212 1.37 21.98 1.37
C VAL A 212 1.83 22.54 2.72
N LYS A 213 3.14 22.45 3.04
CA LYS A 213 3.67 22.81 4.37
C LYS A 213 3.35 24.25 4.81
N PRO A 214 3.50 25.29 3.97
CA PRO A 214 3.22 26.67 4.41
C PRO A 214 1.77 26.85 4.89
N ARG A 215 0.80 26.37 4.11
CA ARG A 215 -0.63 26.40 4.46
C ARG A 215 -0.95 25.51 5.67
N ALA A 216 -0.25 24.38 5.81
CA ALA A 216 -0.42 23.49 6.96
C ALA A 216 0.02 24.16 8.28
N LEU A 217 1.17 24.84 8.29
CA LEU A 217 1.65 25.61 9.45
C LEU A 217 0.72 26.77 9.80
N GLU A 218 0.25 27.51 8.80
CA GLU A 218 -0.76 28.57 8.96
C GLU A 218 -2.06 28.04 9.58
N CYS A 219 -2.61 26.94 9.04
CA CYS A 219 -3.82 26.32 9.56
C CYS A 219 -3.66 25.81 11.00
N VAL A 220 -2.50 25.24 11.36
CA VAL A 220 -2.18 24.82 12.72
C VAL A 220 -2.12 26.03 13.67
N LYS A 221 -1.46 27.12 13.26
CA LYS A 221 -1.41 28.38 14.03
C LYS A 221 -2.80 28.97 14.25
N ILE A 222 -3.62 29.12 13.20
CA ILE A 222 -5.01 29.59 13.32
C ILE A 222 -5.80 28.67 14.26
N THR A 223 -5.61 27.35 14.17
CA THR A 223 -6.29 26.39 15.05
C THR A 223 -5.93 26.61 16.52
N ARG A 224 -4.65 26.88 16.82
CA ARG A 224 -4.16 27.22 18.16
C ARG A 224 -4.76 28.54 18.65
N GLU A 225 -4.70 29.59 17.83
CA GLU A 225 -5.25 30.92 18.17
C GLU A 225 -6.77 30.87 18.45
N VAL A 226 -7.54 30.12 17.67
CA VAL A 226 -8.98 29.91 17.92
C VAL A 226 -9.22 29.11 19.19
N ALA A 227 -8.46 28.02 19.41
CA ALA A 227 -8.59 27.23 20.63
C ALA A 227 -8.29 28.05 21.90
N ASP A 228 -7.22 28.85 21.87
CA ASP A 228 -6.81 29.67 23.00
C ASP A 228 -7.79 30.84 23.24
N ARG A 229 -8.32 31.47 22.17
CA ARG A 229 -9.41 32.47 22.24
C ARG A 229 -10.69 31.92 22.87
N LEU A 230 -10.98 30.63 22.66
CA LEU A 230 -12.12 29.93 23.26
C LEU A 230 -11.81 29.34 24.66
N GLY A 231 -10.59 29.51 25.18
CA GLY A 231 -10.14 28.92 26.45
C GLY A 231 -9.98 27.39 26.43
N LYS A 232 -9.90 26.77 25.25
CA LYS A 232 -9.96 25.32 25.03
C LYS A 232 -8.58 24.70 24.89
N LYS A 233 -8.15 23.93 25.90
CA LYS A 233 -6.90 23.16 25.88
C LYS A 233 -7.04 21.85 25.09
N ILE A 234 -7.01 21.95 23.76
CA ILE A 234 -7.06 20.79 22.86
C ILE A 234 -5.67 20.37 22.36
N PRO A 235 -5.44 19.06 22.10
CA PRO A 235 -4.36 18.60 21.24
C PRO A 235 -4.67 18.94 19.77
N ILE A 236 -3.64 19.39 19.05
CA ILE A 236 -3.71 19.60 17.60
C ILE A 236 -2.78 18.57 16.94
N ILE A 237 -3.32 17.80 16.00
CA ILE A 237 -2.57 16.89 15.13
C ILE A 237 -2.13 17.67 13.90
N GLY A 238 -0.90 18.19 13.94
CA GLY A 238 -0.29 18.95 12.84
C GLY A 238 0.27 18.00 11.77
N MET A 239 -0.16 18.14 10.53
CA MET A 239 0.30 17.35 9.39
C MET A 239 0.22 18.12 8.07
N GLY A 240 1.16 17.84 7.18
CA GLY A 240 1.23 18.46 5.85
C GLY A 240 2.67 18.83 5.51
N GLY A 241 3.32 17.99 4.70
CA GLY A 241 4.70 18.25 4.27
C GLY A 241 5.79 18.10 5.34
N ILE A 242 5.49 17.51 6.51
CA ILE A 242 6.51 17.09 7.48
C ILE A 242 7.40 16.02 6.83
N MET A 243 8.67 16.37 6.63
CA MET A 243 9.71 15.47 6.16
C MET A 243 10.70 15.10 7.24
N ASP A 244 10.98 16.00 8.18
CA ASP A 244 12.13 15.86 9.06
C ASP A 244 11.97 16.61 10.41
N ALA A 245 13.02 16.63 11.24
CA ALA A 245 12.94 17.15 12.60
C ALA A 245 12.77 18.68 12.66
N ASP A 246 13.27 19.43 11.67
CA ASP A 246 13.07 20.88 11.61
C ASP A 246 11.62 21.22 11.27
N ASP A 247 10.96 20.43 10.42
CA ASP A 247 9.53 20.56 10.19
C ASP A 247 8.72 20.29 11.46
N VAL A 248 9.06 19.25 12.23
CA VAL A 248 8.39 18.95 13.51
C VAL A 248 8.55 20.10 14.51
N ARG A 249 9.72 20.74 14.57
CA ARG A 249 9.93 21.97 15.37
C ARG A 249 8.98 23.08 14.92
N GLN A 250 8.94 23.42 13.63
CA GLN A 250 8.01 24.43 13.08
C GLN A 250 6.53 24.14 13.42
N PHE A 251 6.09 22.89 13.29
CA PHE A 251 4.71 22.50 13.64
C PHE A 251 4.41 22.61 15.13
N ARG A 252 5.39 22.27 15.99
CA ARG A 252 5.27 22.41 17.44
C ARG A 252 5.16 23.88 17.84
N ASP A 253 5.99 24.73 17.24
CA ASP A 253 6.04 26.16 17.53
C ASP A 253 4.78 26.87 16.99
N ALA A 254 4.14 26.34 15.94
CA ALA A 254 2.80 26.73 15.49
C ALA A 254 1.65 26.23 16.40
N GLY A 255 1.92 25.37 17.39
CA GLY A 255 0.95 24.92 18.39
C GLY A 255 0.45 23.47 18.27
N ALA A 256 1.05 22.65 17.40
CA ALA A 256 0.75 21.21 17.30
C ALA A 256 1.33 20.40 18.48
N THR A 257 0.65 19.31 18.84
CA THR A 257 1.02 18.41 19.94
C THR A 257 1.33 16.99 19.45
N ILE A 258 0.70 16.59 18.35
CA ILE A 258 0.94 15.31 17.66
C ILE A 258 1.33 15.63 16.20
N PHE A 259 2.31 14.91 15.65
CA PHE A 259 2.89 15.21 14.34
C PHE A 259 2.58 14.09 13.34
N GLY A 260 1.83 14.42 12.29
CA GLY A 260 1.42 13.47 11.26
C GLY A 260 2.38 13.44 10.07
N VAL A 261 3.13 12.36 9.93
CA VAL A 261 3.98 12.12 8.77
C VAL A 261 3.19 11.36 7.70
N GLY A 262 3.38 11.73 6.43
CA GLY A 262 2.69 11.11 5.30
C GLY A 262 3.60 10.93 4.09
N SER A 263 3.69 11.96 3.25
CA SER A 263 4.42 11.96 1.96
C SER A 263 5.91 11.59 2.08
N ALA A 264 6.55 11.87 3.21
CA ALA A 264 7.95 11.48 3.49
C ALA A 264 8.16 9.96 3.57
N LEU A 265 7.11 9.17 3.81
CA LEU A 265 7.15 7.71 3.87
C LEU A 265 7.06 7.05 2.48
N THR A 266 6.92 7.84 1.40
CA THR A 266 6.75 7.32 0.04
C THR A 266 7.99 6.59 -0.43
N GLY A 267 7.82 5.32 -0.83
CA GLY A 267 8.92 4.45 -1.25
C GLY A 267 9.75 3.89 -0.09
N LEU A 268 9.42 4.17 1.17
CA LEU A 268 10.11 3.57 2.32
C LEU A 268 9.52 2.20 2.67
N ASP A 269 10.37 1.18 2.65
CA ASP A 269 10.08 -0.12 3.24
C ASP A 269 9.92 -0.02 4.77
N THR A 270 9.41 -1.08 5.39
CA THR A 270 9.00 -1.05 6.81
C THR A 270 10.22 -0.93 7.74
N SER A 271 11.38 -1.43 7.32
CA SER A 271 12.67 -1.27 8.02
C SER A 271 13.13 0.20 7.99
N SER A 272 12.99 0.86 6.85
CA SER A 272 13.39 2.25 6.62
C SER A 272 12.47 3.23 7.33
N ILE A 273 11.15 2.96 7.39
CA ILE A 273 10.22 3.73 8.22
C ILE A 273 10.58 3.62 9.72
N LYS A 274 10.94 2.42 10.20
CA LYS A 274 11.40 2.23 11.59
C LYS A 274 12.67 3.03 11.88
N LYS A 275 13.67 3.00 10.97
CA LYS A 275 14.90 3.80 11.08
C LYS A 275 14.61 5.30 11.03
N TYR A 276 13.72 5.73 10.14
CA TYR A 276 13.32 7.12 9.96
C TYR A 276 12.72 7.72 11.23
N PHE A 277 11.72 7.07 11.83
CA PHE A 277 11.11 7.56 13.07
C PHE A 277 12.08 7.51 14.26
N ALA A 278 12.93 6.48 14.36
CA ALA A 278 13.96 6.42 15.40
C ALA A 278 15.01 7.53 15.27
N ALA A 279 15.43 7.87 14.04
CA ALA A 279 16.31 8.99 13.78
C ALA A 279 15.63 10.32 14.12
N MET A 280 14.38 10.52 13.71
CA MET A 280 13.60 11.74 13.97
C MET A 280 13.40 12.01 15.48
N ASP A 281 13.12 10.97 16.27
CA ASP A 281 13.01 11.08 17.73
C ASP A 281 14.35 11.48 18.39
N LYS A 282 15.47 10.87 17.96
CA LYS A 282 16.82 11.26 18.39
C LYS A 282 17.16 12.70 17.98
N ASP A 283 16.83 13.08 16.74
CA ASP A 283 17.10 14.40 16.18
C ASP A 283 16.44 15.51 17.01
N LEU A 284 15.18 15.30 17.42
CA LEU A 284 14.42 16.23 18.25
C LEU A 284 15.01 16.40 19.67
N GLN A 285 15.66 15.38 20.21
CA GLN A 285 16.36 15.44 21.49
C GLN A 285 17.73 16.13 21.39
N GLY A 286 18.44 15.95 20.26
CA GLY A 286 19.83 16.39 20.08
C GLY A 286 20.06 17.61 19.19
N ASN A 287 19.00 18.37 18.86
CA ASN A 287 18.99 19.47 17.87
C ASN A 287 19.67 19.12 16.52
N GLN A 288 19.44 17.90 16.03
CA GLN A 288 19.96 17.39 14.76
C GLN A 288 18.84 17.28 13.72
N ASN A 289 19.17 16.82 12.51
CA ASN A 289 18.20 16.54 11.45
C ASN A 289 18.64 15.37 10.52
N SER A 290 19.17 14.29 11.11
CA SER A 290 19.68 13.11 10.41
C SER A 290 18.61 12.31 9.65
N CYS A 291 17.35 12.30 10.12
CA CYS A 291 16.23 11.62 9.46
C CYS A 291 15.93 12.14 8.04
N ALA A 292 16.26 13.41 7.75
CA ALA A 292 16.15 14.01 6.42
C ALA A 292 17.02 13.31 5.34
N SER A 293 17.98 12.47 5.73
CA SER A 293 18.79 11.65 4.82
C SER A 293 18.06 10.37 4.35
N ILE A 294 17.10 9.87 5.13
CA ILE A 294 16.37 8.61 4.85
C ILE A 294 15.21 8.87 3.88
N VAL A 295 14.65 10.08 3.87
CA VAL A 295 13.55 10.45 2.97
C VAL A 295 14.01 10.44 1.52
N ILE A 296 13.26 9.73 0.66
CA ILE A 296 13.52 9.69 -0.78
C ILE A 296 13.17 11.04 -1.42
N LYS A 297 14.15 11.63 -2.10
CA LYS A 297 14.07 12.97 -2.72
C LYS A 297 13.89 12.93 -4.24
N GLN A 298 14.21 11.79 -4.87
CA GLN A 298 13.99 11.55 -6.29
C GLN A 298 12.54 11.14 -6.57
N LYS A 299 12.04 11.42 -7.78
CA LYS A 299 10.73 10.96 -8.24
C LYS A 299 10.72 9.44 -8.40
N LEU A 300 9.60 8.79 -8.08
CA LEU A 300 9.48 7.33 -8.00
C LEU A 300 8.51 6.72 -9.03
N MET A 301 7.69 7.53 -9.69
CA MET A 301 6.53 7.12 -10.49
C MET A 301 6.54 7.74 -11.90
N GLN A 302 7.72 8.08 -12.41
CA GLN A 302 7.87 8.55 -13.79
C GLN A 302 7.62 7.42 -14.79
N TYR A 303 6.80 7.69 -15.81
CA TYR A 303 6.58 6.77 -16.93
C TYR A 303 7.53 7.05 -18.08
N SER A 304 7.99 5.98 -18.73
CA SER A 304 8.80 6.01 -19.95
C SER A 304 8.11 5.19 -21.06
N PRO A 305 8.24 5.55 -22.36
CA PRO A 305 7.33 5.08 -23.43
C PRO A 305 7.30 3.59 -23.80
N PHE A 306 8.44 2.93 -24.10
CA PHE A 306 8.59 1.54 -24.55
C PHE A 306 7.70 1.08 -25.74
N LYS A 307 8.34 0.74 -26.86
CA LYS A 307 7.67 0.18 -28.05
C LYS A 307 7.74 -1.34 -28.06
N ILE A 308 6.65 -2.00 -28.45
CA ILE A 308 6.58 -3.45 -28.64
C ILE A 308 7.35 -3.81 -29.93
N THR A 309 8.37 -4.64 -29.82
CA THR A 309 9.16 -5.16 -30.95
C THR A 309 8.68 -6.52 -31.44
N GLU A 310 8.21 -7.37 -30.52
CA GLU A 310 7.70 -8.71 -30.83
C GLU A 310 6.52 -9.05 -29.88
N ILE A 311 5.54 -9.80 -30.40
CA ILE A 311 4.49 -10.42 -29.61
C ILE A 311 4.44 -11.91 -29.96
N ARG A 312 4.71 -12.77 -28.96
CA ARG A 312 4.55 -14.23 -29.08
C ARG A 312 3.24 -14.64 -28.42
N GLN A 313 2.34 -15.23 -29.19
CA GLN A 313 1.17 -15.94 -28.68
C GLN A 313 1.62 -17.26 -28.06
N VAL A 314 1.14 -17.60 -26.86
CA VAL A 314 1.44 -18.87 -26.18
C VAL A 314 0.18 -19.73 -26.08
N ASP A 315 -0.93 -19.13 -25.63
CA ASP A 315 -2.26 -19.74 -25.54
C ASP A 315 -3.30 -18.64 -25.81
N HIS A 316 -4.57 -18.97 -26.05
CA HIS A 316 -5.65 -18.03 -26.37
C HIS A 316 -5.73 -16.82 -25.41
N ASP A 317 -5.47 -17.03 -24.11
CA ASP A 317 -5.48 -16.00 -23.07
C ASP A 317 -4.07 -15.55 -22.63
N LEU A 318 -3.00 -15.95 -23.31
CA LEU A 318 -1.61 -15.81 -22.87
C LEU A 318 -0.65 -15.34 -23.97
N LYS A 319 0.01 -14.20 -23.75
CA LYS A 319 0.99 -13.58 -24.66
C LYS A 319 2.29 -13.21 -23.93
N ILE A 320 3.38 -13.21 -24.67
CA ILE A 320 4.67 -12.62 -24.27
C ILE A 320 4.91 -11.38 -25.14
N PHE A 321 5.26 -10.28 -24.50
CA PHE A 321 5.58 -9.01 -25.15
C PHE A 321 7.06 -8.69 -24.92
N TYR A 322 7.76 -8.38 -26.01
CA TYR A 322 9.15 -7.89 -26.00
C TYR A 322 9.17 -6.42 -26.40
N PHE A 323 10.07 -5.66 -25.81
CA PHE A 323 10.13 -4.19 -25.98
C PHE A 323 11.47 -3.72 -26.53
N ASP A 324 11.49 -2.48 -27.03
CA ASP A 324 12.60 -1.87 -27.77
C ASP A 324 13.87 -1.56 -26.98
N ARG A 325 13.86 -1.72 -25.65
CA ARG A 325 14.99 -1.31 -24.79
C ARG A 325 14.98 -1.96 -23.41
N ALA A 326 16.06 -1.70 -22.67
CA ALA A 326 16.29 -2.21 -21.34
C ALA A 326 15.64 -1.38 -20.21
N ILE A 327 15.58 -1.96 -19.01
CA ILE A 327 15.55 -1.26 -17.72
C ILE A 327 16.85 -1.61 -16.98
N PRO A 328 17.92 -0.78 -17.06
CA PRO A 328 19.27 -1.16 -16.63
C PRO A 328 19.40 -1.60 -15.17
N HIS A 329 18.62 -1.00 -14.26
CA HIS A 329 18.67 -1.29 -12.82
C HIS A 329 17.63 -2.35 -12.36
N ALA A 330 16.91 -2.97 -13.29
CA ALA A 330 16.01 -4.07 -12.95
C ALA A 330 16.81 -5.35 -12.69
N ARG A 331 16.42 -6.07 -11.63
CA ARG A 331 16.99 -7.35 -11.19
C ARG A 331 15.87 -8.38 -11.05
N PRO A 332 16.17 -9.69 -11.04
CA PRO A 332 15.19 -10.73 -10.78
C PRO A 332 14.40 -10.46 -9.50
N GLY A 333 13.07 -10.59 -9.57
CA GLY A 333 12.13 -10.25 -8.49
C GLY A 333 11.59 -8.82 -8.56
N HIS A 334 12.24 -7.90 -9.29
CA HIS A 334 11.67 -6.59 -9.58
C HIS A 334 10.49 -6.70 -10.56
N TYR A 335 9.52 -5.79 -10.39
CA TYR A 335 8.35 -5.65 -11.26
C TYR A 335 8.22 -4.21 -11.78
N VAL A 336 7.37 -3.99 -12.79
CA VAL A 336 7.03 -2.67 -13.33
C VAL A 336 5.52 -2.46 -13.30
N PHE A 337 5.06 -1.21 -13.33
CA PHE A 337 3.68 -0.93 -13.73
C PHE A 337 3.65 -0.59 -15.22
N ALA A 338 2.84 -1.32 -15.98
CA ALA A 338 2.48 -0.98 -17.35
C ALA A 338 1.18 -0.16 -17.35
N TRP A 339 1.14 0.90 -18.14
CA TRP A 339 0.05 1.87 -18.22
C TRP A 339 -0.37 2.09 -19.68
N LEU A 340 -1.68 2.04 -19.90
CA LEU A 340 -2.33 2.41 -21.16
C LEU A 340 -3.18 3.64 -20.86
N LYS A 341 -2.80 4.79 -21.45
CA LYS A 341 -3.45 6.09 -21.17
C LYS A 341 -4.95 6.00 -21.47
N GLY A 342 -5.77 6.47 -20.54
CA GLY A 342 -7.23 6.38 -20.62
C GLY A 342 -7.84 5.01 -20.26
N VAL A 343 -7.03 4.01 -19.87
CA VAL A 343 -7.52 2.66 -19.52
C VAL A 343 -7.31 2.36 -18.03
N ALA A 344 -6.07 2.02 -17.65
CA ALA A 344 -5.61 1.80 -16.28
C ALA A 344 -4.09 1.57 -16.28
N GLU A 345 -3.48 1.41 -15.10
CA GLU A 345 -2.20 0.71 -14.94
C GLU A 345 -2.34 -0.63 -14.21
N LYS A 346 -1.41 -1.58 -14.46
CA LYS A 346 -1.27 -2.82 -13.70
C LYS A 346 0.21 -3.23 -13.50
N PRO A 347 0.54 -3.89 -12.37
CA PRO A 347 1.87 -4.42 -12.13
C PRO A 347 2.14 -5.68 -12.97
N PHE A 348 3.39 -5.86 -13.41
CA PHE A 348 3.89 -7.07 -14.05
C PHE A 348 5.30 -7.36 -13.57
N SER A 349 5.53 -8.55 -13.02
CA SER A 349 6.88 -9.09 -12.81
C SER A 349 7.63 -9.17 -14.14
N LEU A 350 8.92 -8.81 -14.13
CA LEU A 350 9.77 -8.85 -15.31
C LEU A 350 10.21 -10.30 -15.59
N ALA A 351 10.05 -10.76 -16.83
CA ALA A 351 10.67 -12.01 -17.31
C ALA A 351 12.10 -11.79 -17.82
N HIS A 352 12.40 -10.57 -18.28
CA HIS A 352 13.74 -10.12 -18.62
C HIS A 352 13.84 -8.59 -18.55
N ASN A 353 15.04 -8.05 -18.36
CA ASN A 353 15.26 -6.60 -18.30
C ASN A 353 15.92 -5.98 -19.55
N ASN A 354 16.57 -6.76 -20.42
CA ASN A 354 17.22 -6.26 -21.64
C ASN A 354 17.17 -7.26 -22.81
N PRO A 355 16.28 -7.08 -23.81
CA PRO A 355 15.14 -6.16 -23.79
C PRO A 355 14.19 -6.49 -22.63
N VAL A 356 13.34 -5.51 -22.26
CA VAL A 356 12.23 -5.79 -21.34
C VAL A 356 11.32 -6.85 -21.95
N MET A 357 10.92 -7.83 -21.14
CA MET A 357 10.03 -8.92 -21.51
C MET A 357 8.95 -9.10 -20.45
N LEU A 358 7.68 -9.07 -20.86
CA LEU A 358 6.51 -9.23 -20.00
C LEU A 358 5.65 -10.42 -20.45
N VAL A 359 5.26 -11.28 -19.51
CA VAL A 359 4.26 -12.34 -19.73
C VAL A 359 2.90 -11.84 -19.24
N VAL A 360 1.89 -11.87 -20.10
CA VAL A 360 0.59 -11.24 -19.86
C VAL A 360 -0.54 -12.25 -20.09
N ARG A 361 -1.43 -12.39 -19.10
CA ARG A 361 -2.66 -13.19 -19.21
C ARG A 361 -3.89 -12.28 -19.27
N ALA A 362 -4.85 -12.58 -20.15
CA ALA A 362 -6.02 -11.76 -20.47
C ALA A 362 -7.17 -11.82 -19.42
N VAL A 363 -6.86 -11.56 -18.15
CA VAL A 363 -7.80 -11.73 -17.02
C VAL A 363 -8.80 -10.59 -16.81
N GLY A 364 -8.43 -9.34 -17.09
CA GLY A 364 -9.25 -8.15 -16.81
C GLY A 364 -9.21 -7.08 -17.91
N PRO A 365 -9.94 -5.96 -17.75
CA PRO A 365 -10.09 -4.94 -18.80
C PRO A 365 -8.75 -4.40 -19.34
N PHE A 366 -7.80 -4.10 -18.44
CA PHE A 366 -6.45 -3.65 -18.82
C PHE A 366 -5.72 -4.69 -19.69
N THR A 367 -5.63 -5.94 -19.24
CA THR A 367 -4.90 -7.00 -19.96
C THR A 367 -5.58 -7.39 -21.26
N LYS A 368 -6.91 -7.33 -21.33
CA LYS A 368 -7.66 -7.52 -22.58
C LYS A 368 -7.34 -6.40 -23.58
N LYS A 369 -7.29 -5.14 -23.14
CA LYS A 369 -6.85 -4.03 -24.00
C LYS A 369 -5.38 -4.15 -24.43
N MET A 370 -4.51 -4.64 -23.55
CA MET A 370 -3.11 -4.94 -23.89
C MET A 370 -2.99 -6.05 -24.95
N PHE A 371 -3.92 -7.00 -25.00
CA PHE A 371 -3.98 -8.05 -26.02
C PHE A 371 -4.35 -7.55 -27.42
N GLU A 372 -5.01 -6.39 -27.54
CA GLU A 372 -5.36 -5.74 -28.80
C GLU A 372 -4.16 -4.99 -29.43
N LEU A 373 -3.08 -4.79 -28.68
CA LEU A 373 -1.87 -4.13 -29.17
C LEU A 373 -1.15 -5.00 -30.20
N LYS A 374 -0.46 -4.31 -31.12
CA LYS A 374 0.35 -4.88 -32.20
C LYS A 374 1.82 -4.47 -32.03
N VAL A 375 2.72 -5.13 -32.75
CA VAL A 375 4.12 -4.68 -32.91
C VAL A 375 4.13 -3.22 -33.39
N GLY A 376 5.04 -2.41 -32.85
CA GLY A 376 5.08 -0.96 -33.01
C GLY A 376 4.20 -0.17 -32.03
N GLY A 377 3.28 -0.83 -31.30
CA GLY A 377 2.49 -0.20 -30.25
C GLY A 377 3.32 0.21 -29.03
N THR A 378 2.87 1.24 -28.31
CA THR A 378 3.59 1.82 -27.16
C THR A 378 2.91 1.46 -25.84
N VAL A 379 3.68 1.09 -24.80
CA VAL A 379 3.17 0.79 -23.46
C VAL A 379 3.98 1.55 -22.42
N MET A 380 3.41 2.62 -21.88
CA MET A 380 4.08 3.44 -20.87
C MET A 380 4.41 2.58 -19.64
N MET A 381 5.64 2.61 -19.14
CA MET A 381 6.03 1.87 -17.93
C MET A 381 6.75 2.74 -16.90
N ARG A 382 6.47 2.47 -15.62
CA ARG A 382 7.20 3.02 -14.46
C ARG A 382 7.75 1.89 -13.59
N GLY A 383 8.89 2.14 -12.94
CA GLY A 383 9.65 1.16 -12.17
C GLY A 383 11.15 1.21 -12.49
N PRO A 384 11.94 0.21 -12.08
CA PRO A 384 11.51 -1.03 -11.41
C PRO A 384 11.11 -0.81 -9.95
N TYR A 385 10.30 -1.72 -9.41
CA TYR A 385 9.84 -1.73 -8.02
C TYR A 385 10.06 -3.09 -7.35
N GLY A 386 9.95 -3.07 -6.02
CA GLY A 386 10.02 -4.24 -5.16
C GLY A 386 11.43 -4.71 -4.84
N THR A 387 11.51 -5.80 -4.09
CA THR A 387 12.74 -6.47 -3.69
C THR A 387 13.25 -7.38 -4.80
N ALA A 388 14.58 -7.46 -4.94
CA ALA A 388 15.20 -8.47 -5.78
C ALA A 388 15.39 -9.78 -5.01
N TYR A 389 15.53 -10.88 -5.73
CA TYR A 389 16.10 -12.09 -5.14
C TYR A 389 17.52 -11.83 -4.61
N PRO A 390 17.88 -12.37 -3.43
CA PRO A 390 19.26 -12.49 -3.01
C PRO A 390 20.01 -13.50 -3.90
N GLU A 391 21.30 -13.68 -3.68
CA GLU A 391 22.07 -14.76 -4.31
C GLU A 391 21.61 -16.14 -3.77
N MET A 392 21.18 -17.03 -4.67
CA MET A 392 20.57 -18.32 -4.36
C MET A 392 21.38 -19.50 -4.93
N LYS A 393 22.45 -19.89 -4.22
CA LYS A 393 23.29 -21.04 -4.60
C LYS A 393 22.52 -22.36 -4.54
N ASP A 394 22.79 -23.21 -5.54
CA ASP A 394 22.19 -24.53 -5.73
C ASP A 394 20.67 -24.53 -5.48
N SER A 395 20.00 -23.62 -6.16
CA SER A 395 18.58 -23.35 -5.99
C SER A 395 17.71 -24.31 -6.78
N VAL A 396 16.55 -24.63 -6.21
CA VAL A 396 15.42 -25.23 -6.94
C VAL A 396 14.29 -24.21 -7.05
N LEU A 397 13.80 -24.02 -8.28
CA LEU A 397 12.72 -23.09 -8.61
C LEU A 397 11.43 -23.87 -8.94
N VAL A 398 10.28 -23.39 -8.50
CA VAL A 398 8.97 -24.03 -8.78
C VAL A 398 7.96 -22.99 -9.28
N GLY A 399 7.67 -23.04 -10.58
CA GLY A 399 6.84 -22.10 -11.30
C GLY A 399 5.50 -22.67 -11.76
N GLY A 400 4.46 -21.83 -11.75
CA GLY A 400 3.16 -22.17 -12.33
C GLY A 400 2.47 -20.96 -12.95
N GLY A 401 1.87 -21.14 -14.13
CA GLY A 401 1.21 -20.05 -14.85
C GLY A 401 2.13 -18.84 -15.08
N THR A 402 1.61 -17.62 -14.96
CA THR A 402 2.40 -16.40 -15.17
C THR A 402 3.50 -16.17 -14.13
N GLY A 403 3.47 -16.86 -12.99
CA GLY A 403 4.55 -16.81 -11.98
C GLY A 403 5.88 -17.40 -12.49
N VAL A 404 5.87 -18.10 -13.62
CA VAL A 404 7.08 -18.53 -14.31
C VAL A 404 7.94 -17.34 -14.79
N ALA A 405 7.34 -16.16 -15.06
CA ALA A 405 8.05 -14.97 -15.53
C ALA A 405 9.21 -14.52 -14.60
N PRO A 406 8.98 -14.15 -13.32
CA PRO A 406 10.08 -13.74 -12.44
C PRO A 406 11.11 -14.84 -12.16
N LEU A 407 10.73 -16.12 -12.29
CA LEU A 407 11.65 -17.26 -12.15
C LEU A 407 12.55 -17.42 -13.38
N PHE A 408 12.08 -17.07 -14.57
CA PHE A 408 12.92 -17.10 -15.78
C PHE A 408 14.02 -16.04 -15.71
N PHE A 409 13.68 -14.83 -15.25
CA PHE A 409 14.66 -13.78 -15.03
C PHE A 409 15.68 -14.16 -13.94
N LEU A 410 15.23 -14.85 -12.88
CA LEU A 410 16.11 -15.40 -11.85
C LEU A 410 17.06 -16.45 -12.43
N ALA A 411 16.53 -17.39 -13.23
CA ALA A 411 17.32 -18.46 -13.82
C ALA A 411 18.39 -17.94 -14.78
N SER A 412 18.08 -16.94 -15.62
CA SER A 412 19.03 -16.38 -16.58
C SER A 412 20.20 -15.62 -15.94
N GLN A 413 20.11 -15.25 -14.66
CA GLN A 413 21.19 -14.59 -13.92
C GLN A 413 21.89 -15.47 -12.89
N GLN A 414 21.18 -16.41 -12.24
CA GLN A 414 21.71 -17.16 -11.09
C GLN A 414 21.93 -18.66 -11.31
N LEU A 415 21.59 -19.20 -12.49
CA LEU A 415 21.88 -20.57 -12.90
C LEU A 415 21.48 -21.64 -11.85
N PRO A 416 20.17 -21.77 -11.53
CA PRO A 416 19.66 -22.73 -10.55
C PRO A 416 19.98 -24.17 -10.95
N SER A 417 20.05 -25.07 -9.96
CA SER A 417 20.30 -26.50 -10.22
C SER A 417 19.14 -27.18 -10.95
N ALA A 418 17.90 -26.78 -10.65
CA ALA A 418 16.72 -27.27 -11.36
C ALA A 418 15.53 -26.29 -11.30
N VAL A 419 14.63 -26.40 -12.27
CA VAL A 419 13.31 -25.77 -12.27
C VAL A 419 12.22 -26.82 -12.47
N PHE A 420 11.08 -26.60 -11.82
CA PHE A 420 9.84 -27.35 -12.01
C PHE A 420 8.77 -26.41 -12.56
N ILE A 421 8.14 -26.75 -13.67
CA ILE A 421 7.13 -25.93 -14.35
C ILE A 421 5.81 -26.69 -14.45
N GLY A 422 4.73 -26.09 -13.95
CA GLY A 422 3.37 -26.63 -14.01
C GLY A 422 2.45 -25.84 -14.96
N GLY A 423 1.68 -26.57 -15.77
CA GLY A 423 0.60 -26.05 -16.61
C GLY A 423 -0.61 -27.00 -16.62
N ARG A 424 -1.75 -26.58 -17.19
CA ARG A 424 -2.90 -27.51 -17.36
C ARG A 424 -2.68 -28.49 -18.51
N THR A 425 -2.02 -28.00 -19.56
CA THR A 425 -1.71 -28.68 -20.82
C THR A 425 -0.30 -28.30 -21.26
N ALA A 426 0.28 -29.04 -22.21
CA ALA A 426 1.63 -28.79 -22.75
C ALA A 426 1.84 -27.35 -23.25
N ASN A 427 0.84 -26.77 -23.93
CA ASN A 427 0.89 -25.39 -24.44
C ASN A 427 1.01 -24.32 -23.32
N GLN A 428 0.69 -24.68 -22.08
CA GLN A 428 0.78 -23.78 -20.91
C GLN A 428 2.11 -23.91 -20.14
N LEU A 429 3.04 -24.77 -20.58
CA LEU A 429 4.40 -24.88 -20.04
C LEU A 429 5.26 -23.70 -20.50
N LEU A 430 4.96 -22.52 -19.96
CA LEU A 430 5.65 -21.26 -20.26
C LEU A 430 7.17 -21.41 -20.16
N LEU A 431 7.87 -20.96 -21.21
CA LEU A 431 9.33 -20.81 -21.27
C LEU A 431 10.14 -22.12 -21.06
N LYS A 432 9.50 -23.30 -21.14
CA LYS A 432 10.13 -24.61 -20.92
C LYS A 432 11.44 -24.79 -21.69
N ASP A 433 11.44 -24.47 -22.98
CA ASP A 433 12.58 -24.70 -23.88
C ASP A 433 13.72 -23.71 -23.59
N GLU A 434 13.39 -22.52 -23.10
CA GLU A 434 14.32 -21.50 -22.63
C GLU A 434 14.96 -21.87 -21.28
N PHE A 435 14.17 -22.40 -20.33
CA PHE A 435 14.72 -22.95 -19.08
C PHE A 435 15.61 -24.18 -19.30
N SER A 436 15.24 -25.05 -20.25
CA SER A 436 15.99 -26.28 -20.58
C SER A 436 17.40 -25.99 -21.13
N LYS A 437 17.65 -24.77 -21.62
CA LYS A 437 18.98 -24.29 -22.05
C LYS A 437 19.83 -23.76 -20.90
N ILE A 438 19.22 -23.51 -19.73
CA ILE A 438 19.86 -22.90 -18.55
C ILE A 438 20.11 -23.95 -17.46
N CYS A 439 19.13 -24.82 -17.19
CA CYS A 439 19.15 -25.73 -16.04
C CYS A 439 18.30 -26.98 -16.27
N MET A 440 18.45 -27.97 -15.37
CA MET A 440 17.64 -29.19 -15.39
C MET A 440 16.15 -28.85 -15.21
N THR A 441 15.36 -29.09 -16.24
CA THR A 441 13.96 -28.67 -16.31
C THR A 441 13.03 -29.87 -16.16
N PHE A 442 12.17 -29.83 -15.16
CA PHE A 442 11.10 -30.81 -14.93
C PHE A 442 9.74 -30.17 -15.25
N VAL A 443 8.88 -30.90 -15.95
CA VAL A 443 7.55 -30.40 -16.35
C VAL A 443 6.42 -31.33 -15.90
N SER A 444 5.28 -30.71 -15.60
CA SER A 444 4.08 -31.36 -15.09
C SER A 444 2.85 -30.75 -15.76
N THR A 445 1.94 -31.59 -16.24
CA THR A 445 0.65 -31.15 -16.78
C THR A 445 -0.51 -31.86 -16.09
N ASP A 446 -1.57 -31.12 -15.76
CA ASP A 446 -2.76 -31.68 -15.10
C ASP A 446 -3.39 -32.83 -15.91
N ASP A 447 -3.41 -32.70 -17.25
CA ASP A 447 -3.96 -33.71 -18.18
C ASP A 447 -2.98 -34.87 -18.50
N GLY A 448 -1.68 -34.66 -18.35
CA GLY A 448 -0.61 -35.57 -18.76
C GLY A 448 -0.19 -35.45 -20.22
N SER A 449 -0.54 -34.34 -20.89
CA SER A 449 -0.12 -34.06 -22.28
C SER A 449 1.38 -33.83 -22.43
N GLU A 450 2.09 -33.44 -21.37
CA GLU A 450 3.56 -33.48 -21.32
C GLU A 450 4.09 -33.73 -19.89
N GLY A 451 5.13 -34.55 -19.78
CA GLY A 451 5.86 -34.78 -18.54
C GLY A 451 5.11 -35.60 -17.50
N PHE A 452 5.15 -35.16 -16.24
CA PHE A 452 4.40 -35.81 -15.16
C PHE A 452 2.91 -35.45 -15.26
N LYS A 453 2.05 -36.45 -15.17
CA LYS A 453 0.59 -36.24 -15.09
C LYS A 453 0.19 -35.91 -13.65
N GLY A 454 -0.27 -34.68 -13.43
CA GLY A 454 -0.70 -34.17 -12.13
C GLY A 454 -0.02 -32.85 -11.78
N TYR A 455 -0.03 -32.50 -10.49
CA TYR A 455 0.49 -31.20 -10.05
C TYR A 455 2.02 -31.19 -9.96
N VAL A 456 2.60 -30.04 -10.32
CA VAL A 456 4.05 -29.77 -10.22
C VAL A 456 4.61 -29.96 -8.81
N THR A 457 3.77 -29.79 -7.77
CA THR A 457 4.10 -30.06 -6.37
C THR A 457 4.30 -31.55 -6.09
N ASP A 458 3.56 -32.42 -6.77
CA ASP A 458 3.64 -33.87 -6.56
C ASP A 458 4.91 -34.41 -7.22
N LEU A 459 5.24 -33.89 -8.41
CA LEU A 459 6.52 -34.11 -9.08
C LEU A 459 7.71 -33.63 -8.24
N LEU A 460 7.63 -32.43 -7.64
CA LEU A 460 8.63 -31.90 -6.71
C LEU A 460 8.84 -32.86 -5.53
N ALA A 461 7.75 -33.24 -4.84
CA ALA A 461 7.81 -34.15 -3.69
C ALA A 461 8.43 -35.51 -4.07
N GLY A 462 8.11 -36.03 -5.25
CA GLY A 462 8.74 -37.24 -5.80
C GLY A 462 10.25 -37.08 -5.98
N LYS A 463 10.70 -36.02 -6.67
CA LYS A 463 12.14 -35.81 -6.95
C LYS A 463 12.96 -35.57 -5.69
N LEU A 464 12.43 -34.84 -4.69
CA LEU A 464 13.10 -34.65 -3.40
C LEU A 464 13.24 -35.97 -2.63
N LYS A 465 12.19 -36.80 -2.60
CA LYS A 465 12.25 -38.16 -2.02
C LYS A 465 13.25 -39.07 -2.75
N SER A 466 13.39 -38.93 -4.07
CA SER A 466 14.41 -39.63 -4.88
C SER A 466 15.83 -39.05 -4.75
N GLY A 467 16.08 -38.10 -3.84
CA GLY A 467 17.43 -37.62 -3.53
C GLY A 467 17.89 -36.34 -4.25
N LEU A 468 16.98 -35.59 -4.90
CA LEU A 468 17.31 -34.25 -5.40
C LEU A 468 17.66 -33.34 -4.21
N LYS A 469 18.91 -32.85 -4.18
CA LYS A 469 19.40 -31.95 -3.13
C LYS A 469 18.93 -30.52 -3.36
N ILE A 470 18.56 -29.83 -2.29
CA ILE A 470 18.21 -28.40 -2.30
C ILE A 470 19.00 -27.66 -1.22
N ARG A 471 19.51 -26.46 -1.54
CA ARG A 471 20.20 -25.57 -0.57
C ARG A 471 19.48 -24.24 -0.38
N SER A 472 18.79 -23.78 -1.41
CA SER A 472 17.86 -22.67 -1.40
C SER A 472 16.67 -22.99 -2.30
N PHE A 473 15.52 -22.35 -2.08
CA PHE A 473 14.30 -22.66 -2.81
C PHE A 473 13.53 -21.37 -3.14
N SER A 474 12.91 -21.32 -4.32
CA SER A 474 11.93 -20.28 -4.62
C SER A 474 10.74 -20.81 -5.40
N THR A 475 9.57 -20.22 -5.17
CA THR A 475 8.35 -20.50 -5.94
C THR A 475 7.60 -19.23 -6.31
N ALA A 476 6.90 -19.27 -7.43
CA ALA A 476 6.05 -18.20 -7.95
C ALA A 476 4.93 -18.78 -8.83
N GLY A 477 3.69 -18.34 -8.62
CA GLY A 477 2.53 -18.85 -9.35
C GLY A 477 1.23 -18.70 -8.56
N PRO A 478 0.23 -19.57 -8.77
CA PRO A 478 -0.96 -19.61 -7.95
C PRO A 478 -0.60 -19.83 -6.47
N GLU A 479 -1.20 -19.05 -5.57
CA GLU A 479 -0.78 -19.02 -4.16
C GLU A 479 -0.90 -20.37 -3.44
N ILE A 480 -1.95 -21.14 -3.72
CA ILE A 480 -2.12 -22.50 -3.16
C ILE A 480 -1.05 -23.47 -3.69
N MET A 481 -0.59 -23.31 -4.93
CA MET A 481 0.55 -24.08 -5.46
C MET A 481 1.83 -23.67 -4.75
N MET A 482 2.09 -22.36 -4.60
CA MET A 482 3.27 -21.85 -3.88
C MET A 482 3.29 -22.32 -2.42
N LYS A 483 2.14 -22.30 -1.72
CA LYS A 483 2.03 -22.77 -0.32
C LYS A 483 2.38 -24.25 -0.21
N LYS A 484 1.79 -25.10 -1.06
CA LYS A 484 2.12 -26.54 -1.11
C LYS A 484 3.60 -26.77 -1.44
N ALA A 485 4.15 -26.03 -2.40
CA ALA A 485 5.56 -26.14 -2.79
C ALA A 485 6.51 -25.73 -1.65
N ALA A 486 6.18 -24.66 -0.92
CA ALA A 486 6.88 -24.22 0.28
C ALA A 486 6.80 -25.25 1.41
N ASP A 487 5.62 -25.81 1.68
CA ASP A 487 5.41 -26.84 2.71
C ASP A 487 6.20 -28.12 2.41
N ILE A 488 6.30 -28.50 1.13
CA ILE A 488 7.14 -29.61 0.69
C ILE A 488 8.62 -29.28 0.94
N ALA A 489 9.09 -28.10 0.54
CA ALA A 489 10.47 -27.66 0.74
C ALA A 489 10.85 -27.50 2.23
N ALA A 490 9.89 -27.14 3.10
CA ALA A 490 10.09 -26.97 4.53
C ALA A 490 10.50 -28.26 5.28
N ASN A 491 10.26 -29.44 4.69
CA ASN A 491 10.76 -30.71 5.22
C ASN A 491 12.28 -30.89 5.02
N TYR A 492 12.91 -30.04 4.21
CA TYR A 492 14.32 -30.15 3.81
C TYR A 492 15.11 -28.85 4.02
N LEU A 493 14.44 -27.71 4.15
CA LEU A 493 15.03 -26.38 4.37
C LEU A 493 14.27 -25.62 5.46
N PRO A 494 14.95 -24.78 6.26
CA PRO A 494 14.27 -23.82 7.14
C PRO A 494 13.51 -22.77 6.32
N GLU A 495 12.39 -22.27 6.86
CA GLU A 495 11.47 -21.36 6.17
C GLU A 495 12.07 -19.99 5.78
N ASP A 496 13.21 -19.61 6.35
CA ASP A 496 13.97 -18.41 5.97
C ASP A 496 14.73 -18.57 4.64
N LYS A 497 14.99 -19.81 4.21
CA LYS A 497 15.63 -20.16 2.91
C LYS A 497 14.63 -20.48 1.79
N ILE A 498 13.34 -20.34 2.08
CA ILE A 498 12.23 -20.58 1.15
C ILE A 498 11.66 -19.23 0.74
N LEU A 499 11.92 -18.83 -0.51
CA LEU A 499 11.51 -17.53 -1.04
C LEU A 499 10.22 -17.64 -1.87
N LEU A 500 9.30 -16.71 -1.61
CA LEU A 500 7.98 -16.66 -2.21
C LEU A 500 7.83 -15.34 -2.96
N SER A 501 7.49 -15.41 -4.26
CA SER A 501 7.06 -14.23 -5.03
C SER A 501 5.64 -13.82 -4.61
N THR A 502 5.55 -13.10 -3.48
CA THR A 502 4.31 -12.78 -2.77
C THR A 502 3.64 -11.54 -3.33
N GLU A 503 3.11 -11.68 -4.55
CA GLU A 503 2.29 -10.64 -5.16
C GLU A 503 0.91 -10.55 -4.47
N ARG A 504 0.41 -9.33 -4.34
CA ARG A 504 -0.90 -8.97 -3.75
C ARG A 504 -1.55 -7.90 -4.63
N TYR A 505 -2.73 -7.40 -4.26
CA TYR A 505 -3.39 -6.34 -5.04
C TYR A 505 -2.62 -5.01 -4.93
N TYR A 506 -1.79 -4.67 -5.92
CA TYR A 506 -0.99 -3.44 -5.93
C TYR A 506 -1.75 -2.28 -6.56
N LYS A 507 -1.76 -1.13 -5.89
CA LYS A 507 -2.25 0.14 -6.45
C LYS A 507 -1.14 1.16 -6.67
N CYS A 508 -0.47 1.60 -5.61
CA CYS A 508 0.54 2.67 -5.72
C CYS A 508 1.94 2.19 -6.14
N GLY A 509 2.36 0.97 -5.78
CA GLY A 509 3.75 0.50 -5.96
C GLY A 509 4.79 1.07 -4.98
N VAL A 510 4.45 2.11 -4.22
CA VAL A 510 5.38 2.90 -3.38
C VAL A 510 5.07 2.83 -1.88
N GLY A 511 4.42 1.76 -1.41
CA GLY A 511 4.18 1.52 0.03
C GLY A 511 3.12 2.39 0.72
N ILE A 512 2.48 3.33 0.01
CA ILE A 512 1.57 4.33 0.60
C ILE A 512 0.12 3.84 0.80
N CYS A 513 -0.48 3.15 -0.18
CA CYS A 513 -1.90 2.77 -0.09
C CYS A 513 -2.17 1.57 0.85
N GLY A 514 -1.15 0.76 1.13
CA GLY A 514 -1.21 -0.45 1.97
C GLY A 514 -2.15 -1.57 1.51
N VAL A 515 -2.84 -1.47 0.37
CA VAL A 515 -3.77 -2.52 -0.15
C VAL A 515 -3.07 -3.85 -0.41
N CYS A 516 -1.77 -3.81 -0.73
CA CYS A 516 -0.90 -4.97 -0.94
C CYS A 516 -0.46 -5.66 0.37
N GLU A 517 -1.36 -5.77 1.34
CA GLU A 517 -1.05 -6.25 2.68
C GLU A 517 -0.93 -7.78 2.73
N CYS A 518 0.06 -8.27 3.49
CA CYS A 518 0.21 -9.67 3.86
C CYS A 518 1.02 -9.75 5.16
N ASN A 519 0.43 -10.26 6.25
CA ASN A 519 1.02 -10.37 7.58
C ASN A 519 1.70 -9.07 8.10
N GLY A 520 1.08 -7.93 7.82
CA GLY A 520 1.54 -6.59 8.13
C GLY A 520 2.63 -6.02 7.23
N TYR A 521 3.11 -6.78 6.25
CA TYR A 521 4.01 -6.29 5.21
C TYR A 521 3.25 -5.69 4.04
N ARG A 522 3.85 -4.70 3.39
CA ARG A 522 3.36 -4.01 2.20
C ARG A 522 4.11 -4.57 1.00
N THR A 523 3.67 -5.69 0.44
CA THR A 523 4.51 -6.51 -0.48
C THR A 523 4.89 -5.81 -1.79
N CYS A 524 4.30 -4.66 -2.12
CA CYS A 524 4.77 -3.81 -3.22
C CYS A 524 6.13 -3.11 -2.98
N ILE A 525 6.57 -2.98 -1.72
CA ILE A 525 7.83 -2.32 -1.31
C ILE A 525 8.66 -3.17 -0.33
N ASP A 526 8.01 -3.92 0.56
CA ASP A 526 8.67 -4.88 1.44
C ASP A 526 8.98 -6.21 0.71
N GLY A 527 8.29 -6.46 -0.41
CA GLY A 527 8.42 -7.62 -1.31
C GLY A 527 8.55 -7.17 -2.77
N PRO A 528 8.22 -7.99 -3.78
CA PRO A 528 7.42 -9.21 -3.68
C PRO A 528 8.19 -10.41 -3.13
N ILE A 529 9.52 -10.40 -3.16
CA ILE A 529 10.31 -11.55 -2.73
C ILE A 529 10.38 -11.56 -1.20
N MET A 530 9.67 -12.50 -0.59
CA MET A 530 9.47 -12.65 0.87
C MET A 530 9.93 -14.05 1.30
N THR A 531 10.40 -14.22 2.55
CA THR A 531 10.62 -15.57 3.10
C THR A 531 9.29 -16.19 3.53
N ALA A 532 9.15 -17.51 3.43
CA ALA A 532 7.95 -18.21 3.92
C ALA A 532 7.64 -17.85 5.39
N ALA A 533 8.66 -17.84 6.24
CA ALA A 533 8.56 -17.47 7.66
C ALA A 533 7.93 -16.07 7.89
N SER A 534 8.16 -15.12 6.99
CA SER A 534 7.66 -13.74 7.14
C SER A 534 6.18 -13.57 6.81
N VAL A 535 5.59 -14.45 5.99
CA VAL A 535 4.21 -14.33 5.50
C VAL A 535 3.31 -15.52 5.87
N ALA A 536 3.85 -16.58 6.48
CA ALA A 536 3.16 -17.82 6.84
C ALA A 536 1.79 -17.69 7.56
N PRO A 537 1.52 -16.69 8.42
CA PRO A 537 0.20 -16.55 9.05
C PRO A 537 -0.95 -16.37 8.04
N ASP A 538 -0.70 -15.64 6.96
CA ASP A 538 -1.71 -15.26 5.95
C ASP A 538 -1.55 -16.04 4.63
N PHE A 539 -0.31 -16.36 4.24
CA PHE A 539 0.02 -16.91 2.93
C PHE A 539 -0.58 -18.31 2.73
N GLY A 540 -1.34 -18.48 1.64
CA GLY A 540 -2.10 -19.69 1.33
C GLY A 540 -3.36 -19.88 2.19
N ARG A 541 -3.78 -18.88 2.97
CA ARG A 541 -4.95 -18.93 3.86
C ARG A 541 -5.92 -17.79 3.61
N VAL A 542 -5.40 -16.58 3.43
CA VAL A 542 -6.19 -15.37 3.17
C VAL A 542 -5.54 -14.46 2.14
N HIS A 543 -6.39 -13.75 1.40
CA HIS A 543 -6.01 -12.66 0.52
C HIS A 543 -6.97 -11.47 0.71
N ARG A 544 -6.66 -10.32 0.08
CA ARG A 544 -7.52 -9.13 0.11
C ARG A 544 -8.06 -8.79 -1.27
N ASP A 545 -9.31 -8.35 -1.32
CA ASP A 545 -9.91 -7.83 -2.53
C ASP A 545 -9.51 -6.36 -2.81
N LYS A 546 -10.04 -5.78 -3.91
CA LYS A 546 -9.79 -4.39 -4.30
C LYS A 546 -10.28 -3.32 -3.29
N THR A 547 -11.13 -3.68 -2.33
CA THR A 547 -11.61 -2.83 -1.22
C THR A 547 -10.71 -2.93 0.01
N GLY A 548 -9.89 -3.98 0.09
CA GLY A 548 -9.09 -4.34 1.26
C GLY A 548 -9.74 -5.40 2.15
N LYS A 549 -10.95 -5.89 1.81
CA LYS A 549 -11.65 -6.91 2.60
C LYS A 549 -10.91 -8.26 2.51
N VAL A 550 -10.74 -8.91 3.65
CA VAL A 550 -10.19 -10.28 3.74
C VAL A 550 -11.14 -11.29 3.12
N LEU A 551 -10.58 -12.17 2.29
CA LEU A 551 -11.20 -13.34 1.69
C LEU A 551 -10.34 -14.57 2.03
N HIS A 552 -11.00 -15.71 2.23
CA HIS A 552 -10.34 -17.02 2.39
C HIS A 552 -10.20 -17.71 1.03
N PHE A 553 -9.22 -18.61 0.92
CA PHE A 553 -9.00 -19.43 -0.28
C PHE A 553 -9.92 -20.66 -0.36
#